data_AF-A0A937R308-F1
#
_entry.id   AF-A0A937R308-F1
#
_cell.length_a   1.000
_cell.length_b   1.000
_cell.length_c   1.000
_cell.angle_alpha   90.00
_cell.angle_beta   90.00
_cell.angle_gamma   90.00
#
_symmetry.space_group_name_H-M   'P 1'
#
loop_
_entity.id
_entity.type
_entity.pdbx_description
1 polymer ?
#
loop_
_entity_poly.entity_id
_entity_poly.type
_entity_poly.pdbx_seq_one_letter_code
_entity_poly.pdbx_strand_id
1 'polypeptide(L)'
;MKSEHARKFESIDDIHKGFQDAEYVCNRQIATTLYLARHLEKPILVEGPAGVGKTELAKAAAAYMDIPLIRLQCYEGLDESKALYEWKYGKQLLYTQILKDKLNDLLEETDGLAASVAKVHQYDDIFFSRDFLAPRPLLEALQQEEGAVLLVDEVDKSDQEFEAFLLEVLSDFQVSVPEIGTIQAVTKPLVFLTSNNTREMSEALKRRCLHLFIPFPDPRLEREIIRVRAPDVPEKLREQLVSFIQQVRKLDLKKVPSVSETIDWAKVLLILNATDLRPDLIKDTLNIFLKFEADIEIVKGSLYQMAERATR
;
A
#
# COMPACT_ATOMS: atom_id res chain seq x y z
N MET A 1 -4.64 -17.97 -23.35
CA MET A 1 -3.48 -18.38 -22.53
C MET A 1 -3.67 -17.75 -21.16
N LYS A 2 -3.75 -18.52 -20.07
CA LYS A 2 -3.67 -17.92 -18.72
C LYS A 2 -2.32 -17.20 -18.65
N SER A 3 -2.29 -15.92 -18.26
CA SER A 3 -1.03 -15.20 -18.08
C SER A 3 -0.15 -15.97 -17.10
N GLU A 4 1.17 -15.91 -17.27
CA GLU A 4 2.14 -16.64 -16.44
C GLU A 4 1.94 -16.34 -14.93
N HIS A 5 1.48 -15.13 -14.61
CA HIS A 5 1.08 -14.69 -13.27
C HIS A 5 -0.13 -15.45 -12.68
N ALA A 6 -1.06 -15.94 -13.51
CA ALA A 6 -2.21 -16.71 -13.03
C ALA A 6 -1.84 -18.11 -12.54
N ARG A 7 -0.67 -18.65 -12.95
CA ARG A 7 -0.16 -19.93 -12.44
C ARG A 7 0.41 -19.83 -11.03
N LYS A 8 0.86 -18.64 -10.61
CA LYS A 8 1.42 -18.42 -9.26
C LYS A 8 0.37 -18.49 -8.13
N PHE A 9 -0.93 -18.49 -8.44
CA PHE A 9 -2.02 -18.59 -7.46
C PHE A 9 -2.81 -19.90 -7.56
N GLU A 10 -2.20 -20.99 -8.06
CA GLU A 10 -2.90 -22.27 -8.22
C GLU A 10 -3.19 -23.00 -6.90
N SER A 11 -2.38 -22.77 -5.86
CA SER A 11 -2.57 -23.35 -4.53
C SER A 11 -2.27 -22.36 -3.41
N ILE A 12 -2.95 -22.53 -2.28
CA ILE A 12 -2.67 -21.81 -1.03
C ILE A 12 -1.25 -22.09 -0.54
N ASP A 13 -0.75 -23.32 -0.75
CA ASP A 13 0.60 -23.72 -0.32
C ASP A 13 1.69 -23.05 -1.16
N ASP A 14 1.43 -22.79 -2.45
CA ASP A 14 2.36 -22.10 -3.33
C ASP A 14 2.47 -20.62 -2.94
N ILE A 15 1.35 -19.98 -2.61
CA ILE A 15 1.34 -18.62 -2.06
C ILE A 15 2.14 -18.57 -0.76
N HIS A 16 1.95 -19.54 0.12
CA HIS A 16 2.66 -19.57 1.40
C HIS A 16 4.18 -19.67 1.21
N LYS A 17 4.66 -20.50 0.27
CA LYS A 17 6.09 -20.62 -0.05
C LYS A 17 6.62 -19.38 -0.76
N GLY A 18 5.91 -18.90 -1.78
CA GLY A 18 6.36 -17.75 -2.57
C GLY A 18 6.43 -16.44 -1.78
N PHE A 19 5.60 -16.27 -0.76
CA PHE A 19 5.69 -15.11 0.13
C PHE A 19 6.90 -15.18 1.08
N GLN A 20 7.42 -16.37 1.39
CA GLN A 20 8.67 -16.50 2.14
C GLN A 20 9.85 -15.95 1.33
N ASP A 21 9.89 -16.20 0.03
CA ASP A 21 10.90 -15.65 -0.87
C ASP A 21 10.79 -14.11 -0.99
N ALA A 22 9.58 -13.58 -0.84
CA ALA A 22 9.30 -12.13 -0.79
C ALA A 22 9.48 -11.52 0.62
N GLU A 23 10.21 -12.19 1.52
CA GLU A 23 10.48 -11.76 2.90
C GLU A 23 9.24 -11.44 3.75
N TYR A 24 8.10 -12.09 3.46
CA TYR A 24 6.86 -11.92 4.19
C TYR A 24 6.39 -13.22 4.84
N VAL A 25 6.24 -13.21 6.15
CA VAL A 25 5.74 -14.37 6.90
C VAL A 25 4.22 -14.46 6.76
N CYS A 26 3.78 -15.17 5.72
CA CYS A 26 2.39 -15.36 5.40
C CYS A 26 1.77 -16.47 6.27
N ASN A 27 0.69 -16.17 7.00
CA ASN A 27 -0.07 -17.23 7.67
C ASN A 27 -1.12 -17.83 6.71
N ARG A 28 -1.71 -18.97 7.08
CA ARG A 28 -2.71 -19.65 6.24
C ARG A 28 -3.94 -18.78 5.92
N GLN A 29 -4.36 -17.94 6.85
CA GLN A 29 -5.51 -17.04 6.66
C GLN A 29 -5.22 -16.01 5.57
N ILE A 30 -4.05 -15.35 5.63
CA ILE A 30 -3.57 -14.39 4.64
C ILE A 30 -3.48 -15.07 3.27
N ALA A 31 -2.83 -16.25 3.19
CA ALA A 31 -2.70 -16.99 1.93
C ALA A 31 -4.06 -17.37 1.33
N THR A 32 -5.01 -17.78 2.17
CA THR A 32 -6.38 -18.12 1.73
C THR A 32 -7.13 -16.89 1.23
N THR A 33 -7.04 -15.76 1.94
CA THR A 33 -7.69 -14.51 1.51
C THR A 33 -7.11 -14.02 0.18
N LEU A 34 -5.79 -14.08 0.01
CA LEU A 34 -5.13 -13.72 -1.25
C LEU A 34 -5.58 -14.61 -2.41
N TYR A 35 -5.62 -15.94 -2.18
CA TYR A 35 -6.12 -16.91 -3.14
C TYR A 35 -7.56 -16.58 -3.56
N LEU A 36 -8.45 -16.35 -2.60
CA LEU A 36 -9.85 -16.03 -2.85
C LEU A 36 -10.02 -14.67 -3.54
N ALA A 37 -9.28 -13.65 -3.13
CA ALA A 37 -9.32 -12.31 -3.73
C ALA A 37 -9.00 -12.37 -5.22
N ARG A 38 -7.97 -13.13 -5.59
CA ARG A 38 -7.57 -13.30 -6.99
C ARG A 38 -8.63 -14.04 -7.81
N HIS A 39 -9.24 -15.09 -7.26
CA HIS A 39 -10.26 -15.89 -7.97
C HIS A 39 -11.63 -15.22 -8.04
N LEU A 40 -11.98 -14.42 -7.03
CA LEU A 40 -13.24 -13.67 -6.98
C LEU A 40 -13.13 -12.28 -7.62
N GLU A 41 -11.92 -11.86 -7.99
CA GLU A 41 -11.61 -10.51 -8.48
C GLU A 41 -12.12 -9.42 -7.53
N LYS A 42 -11.98 -9.66 -6.22
CA LYS A 42 -12.44 -8.75 -5.16
C LYS A 42 -11.27 -8.05 -4.48
N PRO A 43 -11.40 -6.75 -4.14
CA PRO A 43 -10.43 -6.06 -3.29
C PRO A 43 -10.30 -6.70 -1.91
N ILE A 44 -9.15 -6.53 -1.27
CA ILE A 44 -8.90 -6.96 0.11
C ILE A 44 -8.84 -5.72 1.01
N LEU A 45 -9.68 -5.67 2.04
CA LEU A 45 -9.59 -4.69 3.11
C LEU A 45 -8.75 -5.26 4.25
N VAL A 46 -7.55 -4.74 4.41
CA VAL A 46 -6.57 -5.13 5.44
C VAL A 46 -6.67 -4.17 6.62
N GLU A 47 -7.25 -4.63 7.72
CA GLU A 47 -7.38 -3.88 8.97
C GLU A 47 -6.38 -4.39 10.02
N GLY A 48 -5.95 -3.51 10.92
CA GLY A 48 -5.11 -3.89 12.04
C GLY A 48 -4.35 -2.71 12.63
N PRO A 49 -3.60 -2.90 13.72
CA PRO A 49 -2.76 -1.85 14.28
C PRO A 49 -1.69 -1.34 13.31
N ALA A 50 -1.15 -0.16 13.55
CA ALA A 50 -0.04 0.37 12.77
C ALA A 50 1.22 -0.51 12.93
N GLY A 51 1.96 -0.71 11.83
CA GLY A 51 3.24 -1.42 11.86
C GLY A 51 3.16 -2.94 12.08
N VAL A 52 2.03 -3.57 11.74
CA VAL A 52 1.87 -5.05 11.74
C VAL A 52 2.13 -5.70 10.36
N GLY A 53 2.51 -4.91 9.35
CA GLY A 53 2.86 -5.43 8.01
C GLY A 53 1.73 -5.39 6.98
N LYS A 54 0.71 -4.53 7.13
CA LYS A 54 -0.38 -4.36 6.15
C LYS A 54 0.12 -3.89 4.78
N THR A 55 0.92 -2.82 4.76
CA THR A 55 1.53 -2.28 3.53
C THR A 55 2.54 -3.27 2.94
N GLU A 56 3.29 -3.98 3.78
CA GLU A 56 4.27 -5.00 3.35
C GLU A 56 3.59 -6.20 2.67
N LEU A 57 2.35 -6.52 3.04
CA LEU A 57 1.59 -7.59 2.37
C LEU A 57 1.40 -7.31 0.88
N ALA A 58 1.02 -6.08 0.52
CA ALA A 58 0.82 -5.68 -0.87
C ALA A 58 2.15 -5.66 -1.65
N LYS A 59 3.24 -5.20 -1.02
CA LYS A 59 4.59 -5.25 -1.62
C LYS A 59 5.03 -6.68 -1.89
N ALA A 60 4.83 -7.58 -0.94
CA ALA A 60 5.15 -8.99 -1.09
C ALA A 60 4.31 -9.64 -2.18
N ALA A 61 3.02 -9.29 -2.29
CA ALA A 61 2.17 -9.75 -3.39
C ALA A 61 2.66 -9.29 -4.76
N ALA A 62 3.08 -8.02 -4.89
CA ALA A 62 3.63 -7.48 -6.13
C ALA A 62 4.94 -8.17 -6.52
N ALA A 63 5.86 -8.33 -5.57
CA ALA A 63 7.14 -9.03 -5.77
C ALA A 63 6.92 -10.51 -6.13
N TYR A 64 5.98 -11.19 -5.46
CA TYR A 64 5.65 -12.57 -5.76
C TYR A 64 5.07 -12.72 -7.18
N MET A 65 4.16 -11.83 -7.56
CA MET A 65 3.55 -11.82 -8.89
C MET A 65 4.52 -11.38 -9.98
N ASP A 66 5.54 -10.59 -9.64
CA ASP A 66 6.43 -9.90 -10.57
C ASP A 66 5.66 -8.91 -11.47
N ILE A 67 4.83 -8.07 -10.84
CA ILE A 67 4.03 -7.01 -11.48
C ILE A 67 4.20 -5.69 -10.74
N PRO A 68 3.96 -4.52 -11.39
CA PRO A 68 4.13 -3.23 -10.74
C PRO A 68 3.24 -3.06 -9.50
N LEU A 69 3.84 -2.49 -8.44
CA LEU A 69 3.11 -1.98 -7.28
C LEU A 69 2.81 -0.50 -7.48
N ILE A 70 1.54 -0.16 -7.57
CA ILE A 70 1.07 1.21 -7.66
C ILE A 70 0.45 1.59 -6.32
N ARG A 71 0.95 2.67 -5.71
CA ARG A 71 0.53 3.11 -4.38
C ARG A 71 -0.24 4.42 -4.47
N LEU A 72 -1.44 4.41 -3.89
CA LEU A 72 -2.24 5.58 -3.60
C LEU A 72 -2.23 5.78 -2.07
N GLN A 73 -1.63 6.88 -1.60
CA GLN A 73 -1.67 7.24 -0.19
C GLN A 73 -2.89 8.10 0.09
N CYS A 74 -3.76 7.67 1.01
CA CYS A 74 -4.90 8.44 1.48
C CYS A 74 -4.51 9.39 2.61
N TYR A 75 -5.11 10.58 2.58
CA TYR A 75 -4.98 11.65 3.55
C TYR A 75 -6.19 12.59 3.41
N GLU A 76 -6.40 13.46 4.39
CA GLU A 76 -7.52 14.41 4.41
C GLU A 76 -7.38 15.43 3.26
N GLY A 77 -8.45 15.63 2.48
CA GLY A 77 -8.41 16.48 1.29
C GLY A 77 -7.73 15.86 0.06
N LEU A 78 -7.58 14.52 0.03
CA LEU A 78 -7.29 13.80 -1.21
C LEU A 78 -8.49 13.91 -2.15
N ASP A 79 -8.25 14.36 -3.38
CA ASP A 79 -9.26 14.58 -4.40
C ASP A 79 -9.08 13.63 -5.60
N GLU A 80 -10.12 13.58 -6.45
CA GLU A 80 -10.13 12.78 -7.67
C GLU A 80 -8.95 13.12 -8.59
N SER A 81 -8.57 14.40 -8.70
CA SER A 81 -7.49 14.82 -9.61
C SER A 81 -6.13 14.21 -9.27
N LYS A 82 -5.84 14.00 -7.98
CA LYS A 82 -4.59 13.38 -7.52
C LYS A 82 -4.64 11.87 -7.50
N ALA A 83 -5.82 11.28 -7.38
CA ALA A 83 -5.99 9.83 -7.34
C ALA A 83 -6.15 9.23 -8.73
N LEU A 84 -6.87 9.91 -9.63
CA LEU A 84 -7.31 9.38 -10.92
C LEU A 84 -6.53 9.94 -12.11
N TYR A 85 -6.64 11.24 -12.39
CA TYR A 85 -5.89 11.88 -13.48
C TYR A 85 -5.76 13.39 -13.33
N GLU A 86 -4.74 13.95 -13.97
CA GLU A 86 -4.60 15.40 -14.13
C GLU A 86 -4.42 15.76 -15.61
N TRP A 87 -5.10 16.82 -16.07
CA TRP A 87 -4.88 17.35 -17.40
C TRP A 87 -3.56 18.14 -17.46
N LYS A 88 -2.71 17.83 -18.45
CA LYS A 88 -1.47 18.56 -18.72
C LYS A 88 -1.76 19.85 -19.50
N TYR A 89 -2.41 20.82 -18.85
CA TYR A 89 -2.81 22.09 -19.49
C TYR A 89 -1.64 22.82 -20.16
N GLY A 90 -0.44 22.79 -19.57
CA GLY A 90 0.74 23.41 -20.19
C GLY A 90 1.12 22.78 -21.54
N LYS A 91 0.97 21.45 -21.67
CA LYS A 91 1.16 20.76 -22.95
C LYS A 91 0.05 21.12 -23.93
N GLN A 92 -1.20 21.17 -23.48
CA GLN A 92 -2.33 21.58 -24.33
C GLN A 92 -2.11 23.00 -24.88
N LEU A 93 -1.73 23.96 -24.04
CA LEU A 93 -1.46 25.35 -24.46
C LEU A 93 -0.31 25.44 -25.46
N LEU A 94 0.80 24.73 -25.23
CA LEU A 94 1.92 24.68 -26.18
C LEU A 94 1.48 24.07 -27.51
N TYR A 95 0.68 23.00 -27.47
CA TYR A 95 0.15 22.37 -28.67
C TYR A 95 -0.78 23.32 -29.44
N THR A 96 -1.65 24.06 -28.73
CA THR A 96 -2.50 25.09 -29.32
C THR A 96 -1.68 26.23 -29.93
N GLN A 97 -0.57 26.65 -29.31
CA GLN A 97 0.32 27.66 -29.89
C GLN A 97 0.99 27.16 -31.18
N ILE A 98 1.57 25.96 -31.17
CA ILE A 98 2.20 25.35 -32.36
C ILE A 98 1.15 25.15 -33.47
N LEU A 99 -0.05 24.68 -33.12
CA LEU A 99 -1.15 24.53 -34.07
C LEU A 99 -1.59 25.88 -34.62
N LYS A 100 -1.72 26.91 -33.78
CA LYS A 100 -2.08 28.26 -34.22
C LYS A 100 -1.03 28.84 -35.17
N ASP A 101 0.25 28.68 -34.86
CA ASP A 101 1.34 29.15 -35.74
C ASP A 101 1.30 28.43 -37.08
N LYS A 102 1.18 27.09 -37.09
CA LYS A 102 1.04 26.31 -38.33
C LYS A 102 -0.26 26.58 -39.10
N LEU A 103 -1.36 26.82 -38.39
CA LEU A 103 -2.64 27.17 -39.01
C LEU A 103 -2.56 28.56 -39.63
N ASN A 104 -1.90 29.53 -38.98
CA ASN A 104 -1.64 30.83 -39.60
C ASN A 104 -0.85 30.65 -40.90
N ASP A 105 0.22 29.84 -40.90
CA ASP A 105 1.01 29.54 -42.11
C ASP A 105 0.17 28.86 -43.22
N LEU A 106 -0.83 28.04 -42.85
CA LEU A 106 -1.70 27.33 -43.81
C LEU A 106 -2.93 28.15 -44.26
N LEU A 107 -3.35 29.13 -43.46
CA LEU A 107 -4.52 29.98 -43.71
C LEU A 107 -4.19 31.21 -44.54
N GLU A 108 -2.91 31.48 -44.81
CA GLU A 108 -2.49 32.48 -45.80
C GLU A 108 -3.00 32.16 -47.22
N GLU A 109 -3.47 30.92 -47.50
CA GLU A 109 -3.85 30.49 -48.86
C GLU A 109 -5.32 30.14 -49.13
N THR A 110 -6.34 30.26 -48.25
CA THR A 110 -7.75 30.14 -48.72
C THR A 110 -8.87 30.72 -47.84
N ASP A 111 -9.96 31.07 -48.54
CA ASP A 111 -11.20 31.78 -48.23
C ASP A 111 -11.92 31.50 -46.89
N GLY A 112 -12.19 32.57 -46.15
CA GLY A 112 -13.35 32.75 -45.26
C GLY A 112 -13.27 32.14 -43.85
N LEU A 113 -13.54 32.97 -42.84
CA LEU A 113 -13.52 32.63 -41.41
C LEU A 113 -14.30 31.34 -41.04
N ALA A 114 -15.42 31.08 -41.72
CA ALA A 114 -16.25 29.89 -41.48
C ALA A 114 -15.58 28.57 -41.91
N ALA A 115 -14.82 28.57 -43.01
CA ALA A 115 -14.11 27.38 -43.48
C ALA A 115 -12.88 27.08 -42.62
N SER A 116 -12.21 28.13 -42.12
CA SER A 116 -11.10 28.02 -41.18
C SER A 116 -11.56 27.44 -39.84
N VAL A 117 -12.67 27.92 -39.29
CA VAL A 117 -13.23 27.40 -38.02
C VAL A 117 -13.68 25.94 -38.16
N ALA A 118 -14.29 25.55 -39.28
CA ALA A 118 -14.66 24.15 -39.54
C ALA A 118 -13.44 23.21 -39.64
N LYS A 119 -12.32 23.66 -40.21
CA LYS A 119 -11.05 22.91 -40.22
C LYS A 119 -10.46 22.77 -38.82
N VAL A 120 -10.58 23.78 -37.96
CA VAL A 120 -10.09 23.72 -36.57
C VAL A 120 -10.92 22.74 -35.73
N HIS A 121 -12.25 22.72 -35.90
CA HIS A 121 -13.12 21.76 -35.22
C HIS A 121 -12.81 20.29 -35.57
N GLN A 122 -12.24 20.00 -36.75
CA GLN A 122 -11.75 18.64 -37.07
C GLN A 122 -10.56 18.21 -36.20
N TYR A 123 -9.91 19.16 -35.53
CA TYR A 123 -8.82 18.93 -34.59
C TYR A 123 -9.25 19.06 -33.12
N ASP A 124 -10.54 19.28 -32.82
CA ASP A 124 -11.02 19.41 -31.43
C ASP A 124 -10.75 18.16 -30.59
N ASP A 125 -10.90 16.98 -31.22
CA ASP A 125 -10.59 15.67 -30.61
C ASP A 125 -9.11 15.51 -30.25
N ILE A 126 -8.21 16.31 -30.85
CA ILE A 126 -6.78 16.29 -30.49
C ILE A 126 -6.57 16.95 -29.13
N PHE A 127 -7.31 18.01 -28.79
CA PHE A 127 -7.11 18.75 -27.53
C PHE A 127 -7.54 17.95 -26.29
N PHE A 128 -8.55 17.08 -26.44
CA PHE A 128 -9.05 16.18 -25.40
C PHE A 128 -8.71 14.73 -25.70
N SER A 129 -7.46 14.47 -26.08
CA SER A 129 -6.94 13.12 -26.29
C SER A 129 -6.28 12.58 -25.02
N ARG A 130 -6.19 11.24 -24.94
CA ARG A 130 -5.48 10.53 -23.86
C ARG A 130 -4.03 11.00 -23.68
N ASP A 131 -3.42 11.58 -24.72
CA ASP A 131 -2.03 12.06 -24.71
C ASP A 131 -1.79 13.26 -23.77
N PHE A 132 -2.85 14.02 -23.46
CA PHE A 132 -2.80 15.15 -22.53
C PHE A 132 -3.22 14.79 -21.10
N LEU A 133 -3.68 13.55 -20.89
CA LEU A 133 -4.11 13.08 -19.60
C LEU A 133 -2.92 12.45 -18.87
N ALA A 134 -2.56 12.99 -17.72
CA ALA A 134 -1.56 12.42 -16.82
C ALA A 134 -2.26 11.37 -15.96
N PRO A 135 -2.03 10.05 -16.17
CA PRO A 135 -2.59 9.05 -15.28
C PRO A 135 -2.00 9.22 -13.87
N ARG A 136 -2.87 9.07 -12.87
CA ARG A 136 -2.51 8.98 -11.45
C ARG A 136 -2.75 7.54 -10.96
N PRO A 137 -2.42 7.19 -9.71
CA PRO A 137 -2.34 5.80 -9.28
C PRO A 137 -3.54 4.91 -9.65
N LEU A 138 -4.78 5.42 -9.56
CA LEU A 138 -5.96 4.62 -9.93
C LEU A 138 -6.00 4.34 -11.44
N LEU A 139 -5.90 5.37 -12.28
CA LEU A 139 -5.95 5.17 -13.73
C LEU A 139 -4.73 4.39 -14.23
N GLU A 140 -3.55 4.68 -13.68
CA GLU A 140 -2.32 3.96 -13.99
C GLU A 140 -2.48 2.46 -13.74
N ALA A 141 -3.12 2.07 -12.63
CA ALA A 141 -3.35 0.67 -12.31
C ALA A 141 -4.36 -0.02 -13.24
N LEU A 142 -5.38 0.70 -13.71
CA LEU A 142 -6.36 0.17 -14.66
C LEU A 142 -5.76 -0.02 -16.07
N GLN A 143 -4.73 0.76 -16.42
CA GLN A 143 -4.11 0.76 -17.74
C GLN A 143 -2.94 -0.24 -17.89
N GLN A 144 -2.50 -0.91 -16.82
CA GLN A 144 -1.42 -1.90 -16.90
C GLN A 144 -1.87 -3.16 -17.68
N GLU A 145 -1.18 -3.46 -18.78
CA GLU A 145 -1.52 -4.61 -19.64
C GLU A 145 -1.30 -5.95 -18.94
N GLU A 146 -0.18 -6.10 -18.21
CA GLU A 146 0.15 -7.31 -17.44
C GLU A 146 -0.54 -7.37 -16.07
N GLY A 147 -1.30 -6.32 -15.73
CA GLY A 147 -1.93 -6.12 -14.42
C GLY A 147 -1.00 -5.43 -13.41
N ALA A 148 -1.57 -5.06 -12.27
CA ALA A 148 -0.85 -4.38 -11.20
C ALA A 148 -1.34 -4.83 -9.82
N VAL A 149 -0.51 -4.60 -8.80
CA VAL A 149 -0.98 -4.52 -7.42
C VAL A 149 -1.29 -3.06 -7.11
N LEU A 150 -2.54 -2.75 -6.80
CA LEU A 150 -2.96 -1.42 -6.35
C LEU A 150 -3.05 -1.41 -4.83
N LEU A 151 -2.21 -0.62 -4.18
CA LEU A 151 -2.26 -0.38 -2.74
C LEU A 151 -2.87 0.98 -2.46
N VAL A 152 -4.08 1.00 -1.90
CA VAL A 152 -4.70 2.19 -1.31
C VAL A 152 -4.42 2.18 0.18
N ASP A 153 -3.47 3.01 0.60
CA ASP A 153 -2.92 2.98 1.94
C ASP A 153 -3.59 4.02 2.83
N GLU A 154 -3.96 3.61 4.05
CA GLU A 154 -4.64 4.43 5.07
C GLU A 154 -5.95 5.05 4.58
N VAL A 155 -6.81 4.24 3.94
CA VAL A 155 -8.10 4.67 3.39
C VAL A 155 -9.00 5.32 4.47
N ASP A 156 -8.77 4.98 5.74
CA ASP A 156 -9.43 5.56 6.90
C ASP A 156 -9.13 7.05 7.16
N LYS A 157 -8.13 7.62 6.46
CA LYS A 157 -7.78 9.04 6.51
C LYS A 157 -8.42 9.87 5.38
N SER A 158 -9.11 9.23 4.44
CA SER A 158 -9.81 9.94 3.36
C SER A 158 -11.24 10.32 3.74
N ASP A 159 -11.77 11.31 3.02
CA ASP A 159 -13.12 11.81 3.21
C ASP A 159 -14.18 10.85 2.60
N GLN A 160 -15.43 10.95 3.06
CA GLN A 160 -16.52 10.08 2.59
C GLN A 160 -16.78 10.17 1.09
N GLU A 161 -16.61 11.37 0.52
CA GLU A 161 -16.75 11.60 -0.92
C GLU A 161 -15.73 10.77 -1.70
N PHE A 162 -14.48 10.74 -1.22
CA PHE A 162 -13.43 9.93 -1.82
C PHE A 162 -13.68 8.43 -1.65
N GLU A 163 -14.15 7.98 -0.49
CA GLU A 163 -14.55 6.57 -0.28
C GLU A 163 -15.61 6.13 -1.30
N ALA A 164 -16.62 6.97 -1.55
CA ALA A 164 -17.69 6.69 -2.50
C ALA A 164 -17.17 6.60 -3.94
N PHE A 165 -16.33 7.56 -4.34
CA PHE A 165 -15.64 7.55 -5.63
C PHE A 165 -14.79 6.29 -5.81
N LEU A 166 -13.97 5.94 -4.82
CA LEU A 166 -13.14 4.74 -4.86
C LEU A 166 -13.99 3.47 -5.03
N LEU A 167 -15.15 3.40 -4.34
CA LEU A 167 -16.06 2.27 -4.45
C LEU A 167 -16.65 2.11 -5.85
N GLU A 168 -16.95 3.21 -6.54
CA GLU A 168 -17.39 3.19 -7.93
C GLU A 168 -16.31 2.57 -8.82
N VAL A 169 -15.07 3.06 -8.71
CA VAL A 169 -13.93 2.55 -9.48
C VAL A 169 -13.68 1.06 -9.22
N LEU A 170 -13.71 0.64 -7.95
CA LEU A 170 -13.41 -0.74 -7.56
C LEU A 170 -14.53 -1.73 -7.85
N SER A 171 -15.76 -1.27 -8.08
CA SER A 171 -16.90 -2.15 -8.37
C SER A 171 -16.84 -2.70 -9.80
N ASP A 172 -16.57 -1.83 -10.76
CA ASP A 172 -16.58 -2.18 -12.19
C ASP A 172 -15.19 -2.14 -12.83
N PHE A 173 -14.15 -1.73 -12.09
CA PHE A 173 -12.79 -1.51 -12.59
C PHE A 173 -12.78 -0.62 -13.85
N GLN A 174 -13.57 0.45 -13.81
CA GLN A 174 -13.68 1.43 -14.87
C GLN A 174 -13.87 2.83 -14.28
N VAL A 175 -13.58 3.84 -15.08
CA VAL A 175 -13.71 5.25 -14.69
C VAL A 175 -14.30 6.04 -15.84
N SER A 176 -15.17 7.00 -15.54
CA SER A 176 -15.79 7.86 -16.55
C SER A 176 -15.07 9.20 -16.58
N VAL A 177 -14.38 9.49 -17.68
CA VAL A 177 -13.73 10.78 -17.93
C VAL A 177 -14.68 11.60 -18.80
N PRO A 178 -15.23 12.74 -18.34
CA PRO A 178 -16.25 13.50 -19.09
C PRO A 178 -15.84 13.82 -20.54
N GLU A 179 -14.56 14.10 -20.77
CA GLU A 179 -14.05 14.54 -22.07
C GLU A 179 -13.63 13.39 -23.00
N ILE A 180 -13.31 12.20 -22.46
CA ILE A 180 -12.78 11.06 -23.24
C ILE A 180 -13.74 9.84 -23.22
N GLY A 181 -14.75 9.86 -22.36
CA GLY A 181 -15.65 8.75 -22.11
C GLY A 181 -15.12 7.75 -21.07
N THR A 182 -15.73 6.57 -21.04
CA THR A 182 -15.42 5.54 -20.04
C THR A 182 -14.16 4.77 -20.40
N ILE A 183 -13.24 4.67 -19.45
CA ILE A 183 -12.01 3.88 -19.53
C ILE A 183 -12.18 2.65 -18.65
N GLN A 184 -12.16 1.46 -19.26
CA GLN A 184 -12.19 0.18 -18.56
C GLN A 184 -10.78 -0.36 -18.34
N ALA A 185 -10.59 -1.13 -17.26
CA ALA A 185 -9.32 -1.80 -16.99
C ALA A 185 -8.96 -2.77 -18.11
N VAL A 186 -7.69 -2.72 -18.55
CA VAL A 186 -7.13 -3.71 -19.48
C VAL A 186 -7.03 -5.07 -18.78
N THR A 187 -6.42 -5.06 -17.59
CA THR A 187 -6.31 -6.20 -16.69
C THR A 187 -6.68 -5.74 -15.28
N LYS A 188 -7.63 -6.43 -14.62
CA LYS A 188 -8.06 -6.05 -13.27
C LYS A 188 -6.91 -6.17 -12.26
N PRO A 189 -6.55 -5.09 -11.55
CA PRO A 189 -5.48 -5.13 -10.56
C PRO A 189 -5.89 -5.93 -9.32
N LEU A 190 -4.90 -6.47 -8.61
CA LEU A 190 -5.10 -7.00 -7.26
C LEU A 190 -5.07 -5.82 -6.29
N VAL A 191 -6.20 -5.55 -5.64
CA VAL A 191 -6.36 -4.33 -4.82
C VAL A 191 -6.25 -4.64 -3.33
N PHE A 192 -5.41 -3.87 -2.64
CA PHE A 192 -5.30 -3.84 -1.18
C PHE A 192 -5.71 -2.47 -0.66
N LEU A 193 -6.69 -2.43 0.23
CA LEU A 193 -7.06 -1.26 1.01
C LEU A 193 -6.49 -1.46 2.42
N THR A 194 -5.70 -0.54 2.97
CA THR A 194 -5.23 -0.66 4.36
C THR A 194 -5.95 0.35 5.24
N SER A 195 -6.24 -0.06 6.48
CA SER A 195 -6.81 0.82 7.49
C SER A 195 -6.14 0.58 8.84
N ASN A 196 -5.87 1.66 9.57
CA ASN A 196 -5.42 1.63 10.96
C ASN A 196 -6.60 1.65 11.94
N ASN A 197 -7.83 1.62 11.42
CA ASN A 197 -9.08 1.73 12.16
C ASN A 197 -9.17 3.03 12.99
N THR A 198 -8.62 4.14 12.46
CA THR A 198 -8.74 5.46 13.11
C THR A 198 -10.15 6.03 13.00
N ARG A 199 -10.87 5.62 11.95
CA ARG A 199 -12.28 5.94 11.70
C ARG A 199 -12.97 4.70 11.16
N GLU A 200 -14.25 4.54 11.51
CA GLU A 200 -15.06 3.46 10.98
C GLU A 200 -15.33 3.68 9.48
N MET A 201 -14.99 2.66 8.69
CA MET A 201 -15.23 2.62 7.24
C MET A 201 -16.67 2.31 6.89
N SER A 202 -17.11 2.86 5.76
CA SER A 202 -18.46 2.66 5.26
C SER A 202 -18.80 1.17 5.05
N GLU A 203 -20.03 0.79 5.43
CA GLU A 203 -20.57 -0.56 5.22
C GLU A 203 -20.53 -0.99 3.75
N ALA A 204 -20.70 -0.04 2.83
CA ALA A 204 -20.65 -0.28 1.40
C ALA A 204 -19.26 -0.78 0.96
N LEU A 205 -18.18 -0.14 1.43
CA LEU A 205 -16.80 -0.54 1.12
C LEU A 205 -16.48 -1.91 1.73
N LYS A 206 -16.86 -2.12 3.00
CA LYS A 206 -16.66 -3.42 3.68
C LYS A 206 -17.33 -4.58 2.94
N ARG A 207 -18.56 -4.41 2.45
CA ARG A 207 -19.31 -5.47 1.73
C ARG A 207 -18.75 -5.82 0.35
N ARG A 208 -18.03 -4.88 -0.27
CA ARG A 208 -17.42 -5.07 -1.59
C ARG A 208 -16.02 -5.69 -1.51
N CYS A 209 -15.41 -5.70 -0.32
CA CYS A 209 -14.07 -6.24 -0.09
C CYS A 209 -14.11 -7.59 0.65
N LEU A 210 -13.05 -8.38 0.48
CA LEU A 210 -12.71 -9.45 1.42
C LEU A 210 -12.03 -8.82 2.63
N HIS A 211 -12.57 -9.07 3.82
CA HIS A 211 -12.00 -8.54 5.06
C HIS A 211 -10.86 -9.42 5.56
N LEU A 212 -9.73 -8.79 5.89
CA LEU A 212 -8.56 -9.42 6.48
C LEU A 212 -8.07 -8.59 7.67
N PHE A 213 -8.21 -9.12 8.87
CA PHE A 213 -7.65 -8.50 10.06
C PHE A 213 -6.27 -9.08 10.40
N ILE A 214 -5.27 -8.22 10.54
CA ILE A 214 -3.90 -8.58 10.94
C ILE A 214 -3.66 -8.02 12.35
N PRO A 215 -3.72 -8.87 13.41
CA PRO A 215 -3.39 -8.46 14.77
C PRO A 215 -1.87 -8.32 14.96
N PHE A 216 -1.46 -7.90 16.17
CA PHE A 216 -0.08 -8.14 16.59
C PHE A 216 0.23 -9.64 16.56
N PRO A 217 1.42 -10.04 16.07
CA PRO A 217 1.79 -11.44 16.00
C PRO A 217 1.96 -12.04 17.40
N ASP A 218 1.67 -13.33 17.50
CA ASP A 218 2.06 -14.11 18.68
C ASP A 218 3.60 -14.25 18.75
N PRO A 219 4.17 -14.68 19.90
CA PRO A 219 5.62 -14.78 20.06
C PRO A 219 6.31 -15.74 19.07
N ARG A 220 5.61 -16.75 18.54
CA ARG A 220 6.17 -17.66 17.54
C ARG A 220 6.24 -16.95 16.20
N LEU A 221 5.13 -16.35 15.75
CA LEU A 221 5.07 -15.62 14.48
C LEU A 221 6.03 -14.44 14.46
N GLU A 222 6.17 -13.70 15.57
CA GLU A 222 7.09 -12.56 15.64
C GLU A 222 8.56 -12.96 15.55
N ARG A 223 8.95 -14.09 16.18
CA ARG A 223 10.30 -14.65 16.01
C ARG A 223 10.57 -15.02 14.55
N GLU A 224 9.61 -15.63 13.87
CA GLU A 224 9.75 -15.94 12.44
C GLU A 224 9.92 -14.67 11.60
N ILE A 225 9.16 -13.60 11.90
CA ILE A 225 9.28 -12.31 11.22
C ILE A 225 10.69 -11.73 11.41
N ILE A 226 11.21 -11.73 12.64
CA ILE A 226 12.56 -11.22 12.91
C ILE A 226 13.61 -12.10 12.24
N ARG A 227 13.44 -13.42 12.20
CA ARG A 227 14.38 -14.31 11.49
C ARG A 227 14.49 -13.97 10.02
N VAL A 228 13.38 -13.60 9.37
CA VAL A 228 13.37 -13.22 7.96
C VAL A 228 13.93 -11.81 7.75
N ARG A 229 13.56 -10.84 8.59
CA ARG A 229 13.91 -9.42 8.41
C ARG A 229 15.24 -8.98 9.05
N ALA A 230 15.78 -9.80 9.94
CA ALA A 230 17.05 -9.60 10.63
C ALA A 230 17.72 -10.98 10.87
N PRO A 231 18.16 -11.65 9.80
CA PRO A 231 18.67 -13.04 9.86
C PRO A 231 19.94 -13.17 10.70
N ASP A 232 20.74 -12.11 10.82
CA ASP A 232 21.99 -12.10 11.58
C ASP A 232 21.76 -12.11 13.11
N VAL A 233 20.53 -11.87 13.58
CA VAL A 233 20.17 -11.91 15.02
C VAL A 233 20.27 -13.35 15.53
N PRO A 234 21.12 -13.64 16.53
CA PRO A 234 21.21 -14.97 17.13
C PRO A 234 19.85 -15.44 17.68
N GLU A 235 19.53 -16.74 17.57
CA GLU A 235 18.26 -17.32 18.10
C GLU A 235 17.98 -16.86 19.52
N LYS A 236 18.97 -17.02 20.41
CA LYS A 236 18.83 -16.71 21.83
C LYS A 236 18.40 -15.25 22.03
N LEU A 237 19.05 -14.32 21.33
CA LEU A 237 18.72 -12.91 21.42
C LEU A 237 17.34 -12.61 20.83
N ARG A 238 16.97 -13.29 19.74
CA ARG A 238 15.65 -13.18 19.13
C ARG A 238 14.53 -13.67 20.05
N GLU A 239 14.74 -14.78 20.76
CA GLU A 239 13.77 -15.26 21.76
C GLU A 239 13.63 -14.27 22.92
N GLN A 240 14.75 -13.76 23.43
CA GLN A 240 14.77 -12.77 24.51
C GLN A 240 14.07 -11.47 24.12
N LEU A 241 14.38 -10.91 22.95
CA LEU A 241 13.84 -9.63 22.50
C LEU A 241 12.32 -9.73 22.24
N VAL A 242 11.85 -10.83 21.65
CA VAL A 242 10.40 -11.06 21.45
C VAL A 242 9.70 -11.27 22.77
N SER A 243 10.26 -12.08 23.67
CA SER A 243 9.70 -12.27 25.01
C SER A 243 9.58 -10.95 25.77
N PHE A 244 10.58 -10.07 25.66
CA PHE A 244 10.55 -8.75 26.26
C PHE A 244 9.44 -7.85 25.66
N ILE A 245 9.39 -7.71 24.32
CA ILE A 245 8.37 -6.91 23.64
C ILE A 245 6.94 -7.41 23.93
N GLN A 246 6.74 -8.72 23.98
CA GLN A 246 5.45 -9.32 24.30
C GLN A 246 5.02 -9.05 25.74
N GLN A 247 5.97 -8.85 26.67
CA GLN A 247 5.68 -8.35 28.01
C GLN A 247 5.36 -6.85 27.99
N VAL A 248 6.12 -6.04 27.25
CA VAL A 248 5.89 -4.59 27.10
C VAL A 248 4.51 -4.29 26.54
N ARG A 249 4.04 -5.04 25.53
CA ARG A 249 2.70 -4.87 24.94
C ARG A 249 1.54 -5.16 25.90
N LYS A 250 1.79 -5.79 27.05
CA LYS A 250 0.78 -6.05 28.09
C LYS A 250 0.68 -4.94 29.13
N LEU A 251 1.58 -3.95 29.08
CA LEU A 251 1.54 -2.79 29.95
C LEU A 251 0.55 -1.75 29.42
N ASP A 252 0.07 -0.89 30.31
CA ASP A 252 -0.80 0.23 29.95
C ASP A 252 0.03 1.38 29.37
N LEU A 253 0.33 1.28 28.08
CA LEU A 253 1.14 2.25 27.34
C LEU A 253 0.26 3.13 26.46
N LYS A 254 0.65 4.39 26.28
CA LYS A 254 0.01 5.29 25.31
C LYS A 254 0.14 4.75 23.89
N LYS A 255 1.31 4.20 23.55
CA LYS A 255 1.54 3.53 22.28
C LYS A 255 2.31 2.24 22.50
N VAL A 256 1.64 1.13 22.22
CA VAL A 256 2.28 -0.19 22.22
C VAL A 256 3.29 -0.31 21.08
N PRO A 257 4.43 -0.97 21.30
CA PRO A 257 5.45 -1.15 20.28
C PRO A 257 4.95 -2.04 19.15
N SER A 258 5.15 -1.58 17.91
CA SER A 258 4.82 -2.28 16.68
C SER A 258 5.84 -3.36 16.30
N VAL A 259 5.52 -4.16 15.28
CA VAL A 259 6.46 -5.16 14.74
C VAL A 259 7.62 -4.47 14.05
N SER A 260 7.37 -3.36 13.35
CA SER A 260 8.43 -2.51 12.77
C SER A 260 9.43 -2.03 13.82
N GLU A 261 8.95 -1.51 14.94
CA GLU A 261 9.81 -1.07 16.06
C GLU A 261 10.60 -2.24 16.69
N THR A 262 10.03 -3.45 16.68
CA THR A 262 10.70 -4.67 17.15
C THR A 262 11.84 -5.09 16.21
N ILE A 263 11.62 -5.01 14.89
CA ILE A 263 12.65 -5.27 13.87
C ILE A 263 13.77 -4.24 13.98
N ASP A 264 13.44 -2.95 14.13
CA ASP A 264 14.43 -1.90 14.29
C ASP A 264 15.27 -2.10 15.56
N TRP A 265 14.63 -2.49 16.67
CA TRP A 265 15.35 -2.81 17.90
C TRP A 265 16.27 -4.01 17.73
N ALA A 266 15.84 -5.07 17.03
CA ALA A 266 16.68 -6.22 16.73
C ALA A 266 17.94 -5.83 15.92
N LYS A 267 17.81 -4.92 14.94
CA LYS A 267 18.94 -4.37 14.18
C LYS A 267 19.87 -3.52 15.06
N VAL A 268 19.33 -2.73 15.98
CA VAL A 268 20.14 -1.95 16.93
C VAL A 268 20.95 -2.86 17.83
N LEU A 269 20.36 -3.95 18.34
CA LEU A 269 21.08 -4.91 19.18
C LEU A 269 22.24 -5.58 18.43
N LEU A 270 22.10 -5.82 17.12
CA LEU A 270 23.19 -6.28 16.26
C LEU A 270 24.30 -5.24 16.11
N ILE A 271 23.96 -3.98 15.86
CA ILE A 271 24.94 -2.88 15.73
C ILE A 271 25.75 -2.74 17.03
N LEU A 272 25.12 -2.96 18.18
CA LEU A 272 25.76 -2.91 19.49
C LEU A 272 26.52 -4.20 19.85
N ASN A 273 26.59 -5.17 18.94
CA ASN A 273 27.21 -6.48 19.14
C ASN A 273 26.71 -7.19 20.41
N ALA A 274 25.41 -7.07 20.70
CA ALA A 274 24.81 -7.69 21.86
C ALA A 274 24.73 -9.21 21.67
N THR A 275 25.23 -9.97 22.65
CA THR A 275 25.05 -11.43 22.69
C THR A 275 23.82 -11.85 23.48
N ASP A 276 23.42 -11.02 24.44
CA ASP A 276 22.33 -11.26 25.39
C ASP A 276 21.63 -9.96 25.78
N LEU A 277 20.36 -10.08 26.17
CA LEU A 277 19.52 -8.98 26.59
C LEU A 277 19.79 -8.58 28.05
N ARG A 278 20.80 -7.72 28.26
CA ARG A 278 21.16 -7.20 29.60
C ARG A 278 20.27 -6.02 30.00
N PRO A 279 19.89 -5.86 31.29
CA PRO A 279 19.06 -4.74 31.76
C PRO A 279 19.58 -3.35 31.35
N ASP A 280 20.88 -3.10 31.48
CA ASP A 280 21.48 -1.80 31.13
C ASP A 280 21.35 -1.51 29.64
N LEU A 281 21.57 -2.50 28.79
CA LEU A 281 21.42 -2.38 27.34
C LEU A 281 19.97 -2.09 26.93
N ILE A 282 19.00 -2.75 27.57
CA ILE A 282 17.57 -2.48 27.32
C ILE A 282 17.26 -1.03 27.71
N LYS A 283 17.70 -0.61 28.90
CA LYS A 283 17.47 0.74 29.44
C LYS A 283 18.00 1.82 28.49
N ASP A 284 19.18 1.63 27.93
CA ASP A 284 19.83 2.58 27.02
C ASP A 284 19.20 2.60 25.61
N THR A 285 18.34 1.63 25.28
CA THR A 285 17.72 1.47 23.96
C THR A 285 16.18 1.53 23.95
N LEU A 286 15.54 1.85 25.08
CA LEU A 286 14.08 1.94 25.20
C LEU A 286 13.45 2.92 24.20
N ASN A 287 14.15 4.01 23.88
CA ASN A 287 13.72 5.06 22.94
C ASN A 287 13.56 4.55 21.49
N ILE A 288 14.11 3.38 21.15
CA ILE A 288 13.96 2.80 19.81
C ILE A 288 12.52 2.36 19.57
N PHE A 289 11.89 1.71 20.54
CA PHE A 289 10.54 1.14 20.40
C PHE A 289 9.47 1.82 21.27
N LEU A 290 9.83 2.70 22.20
CA LEU A 290 8.90 3.53 22.96
C LEU A 290 9.04 5.00 22.52
N LYS A 291 7.90 5.65 22.25
CA LYS A 291 7.88 7.03 21.71
C LYS A 291 7.46 8.10 22.72
N PHE A 292 6.96 7.70 23.88
CA PHE A 292 6.52 8.62 24.93
C PHE A 292 7.37 8.43 26.19
N GLU A 293 7.82 9.53 26.79
CA GLU A 293 8.61 9.49 28.04
C GLU A 293 7.84 8.79 29.17
N ALA A 294 6.52 9.01 29.24
CA ALA A 294 5.66 8.33 30.21
C ALA A 294 5.70 6.81 30.05
N ASP A 295 5.70 6.29 28.82
CA ASP A 295 5.77 4.86 28.53
C ASP A 295 7.15 4.30 28.92
N ILE A 296 8.22 5.08 28.69
CA ILE A 296 9.58 4.73 29.10
C ILE A 296 9.67 4.59 30.63
N GLU A 297 9.10 5.52 31.39
CA GLU A 297 9.11 5.47 32.85
C GLU A 297 8.32 4.26 33.39
N ILE A 298 7.18 3.92 32.78
CA ILE A 298 6.41 2.72 33.11
C ILE A 298 7.26 1.46 32.92
N VAL A 299 7.94 1.33 31.77
CA VAL A 299 8.79 0.16 31.48
C VAL A 299 10.00 0.12 32.40
N LYS A 300 10.66 1.27 32.68
CA LYS A 300 11.80 1.35 33.62
C LYS A 300 11.43 0.83 35.01
N GLY A 301 10.21 1.11 35.49
CA GLY A 301 9.72 0.63 36.79
C GLY A 301 9.68 -0.89 36.94
N SER A 302 9.50 -1.63 35.83
CA SER A 302 9.42 -3.09 35.82
C SER A 302 10.57 -3.77 35.05
N LEU A 303 11.55 -3.00 34.59
CA LEU A 303 12.56 -3.43 33.61
C LEU A 303 13.35 -4.65 34.06
N TYR A 304 13.84 -4.66 35.30
CA TYR A 304 14.64 -5.77 35.82
C TYR A 304 13.86 -7.10 35.84
N GLN A 305 12.60 -7.06 36.30
CA GLN A 305 11.74 -8.24 36.34
C GLN A 305 11.41 -8.75 34.93
N MET A 306 11.15 -7.83 34.00
CA MET A 306 10.83 -8.17 32.61
C MET A 306 12.04 -8.74 31.86
N ALA A 307 13.23 -8.17 32.09
CA ALA A 307 14.49 -8.64 31.51
C ALA A 307 14.86 -10.04 32.05
N GLU A 308 14.68 -10.29 33.34
CA GLU A 308 14.92 -11.61 33.93
C GLU A 308 13.95 -12.67 33.37
N ARG A 309 12.67 -12.32 33.22
CA ARG A 309 11.69 -13.23 32.60
C ARG A 309 11.95 -13.48 31.13
N ALA A 310 12.49 -12.49 30.41
CA ALA A 310 12.81 -12.62 28.99
C ALA A 310 14.03 -13.50 28.73
N THR A 311 14.93 -13.61 29.71
CA THR A 311 16.21 -14.35 29.61
C THR A 311 16.14 -15.79 30.13
N ARG A 312 15.04 -16.16 30.78
CA ARG A 312 14.71 -17.53 31.20
C ARG A 312 14.02 -18.31 30.09
#